data_AF-A0A176F1S5-F1
#
_entry.id   AF-A0A176F1S5-F1
#
_cell.length_a   1.000
_cell.length_b   1.000
_cell.length_c   1.000
_cell.angle_alpha   90.00
_cell.angle_beta   90.00
_cell.angle_gamma   90.00
#
_symmetry.space_group_name_H-M   'P 1'
#
loop_
_entity.id
_entity.type
_entity.pdbx_description
1 polymer ?
#
loop_
_entity_poly.entity_id
_entity_poly.type
_entity_poly.pdbx_seq_one_letter_code
_entity_poly.pdbx_strand_id
1 'polypeptide(L)'
;MNGHDFSLAGAPLVALGSGALYWPAEGLLCISDLHLGKAERRARLGTGHLPPYETQDTLTRLEDDLHLTEATTVICLGDSFDDRAAAQALREEEKLWIAALQAGRRWVWIEGNHDPGPVELGGTHLAELPLPPLTFRHIARPGQSGEISGHYHPKTTLRTRGRAITRPAFLIDADRVIMPA
;
A
#
# COMPACT_ATOMS: atom_id res chain seq x y z
N MET A 1 -8.31 17.59 5.44
CA MET A 1 -7.78 16.43 4.71
C MET A 1 -8.39 16.44 3.32
N ASN A 2 -7.60 16.49 2.25
CA ASN A 2 -8.11 16.39 0.88
C ASN A 2 -8.16 14.91 0.51
N GLY A 3 -9.33 14.30 0.60
CA GLY A 3 -9.59 12.91 0.23
C GLY A 3 -10.98 12.75 -0.35
N HIS A 4 -11.26 11.58 -0.91
CA HIS A 4 -12.60 11.21 -1.36
C HIS A 4 -13.26 10.34 -0.29
N ASP A 5 -14.28 10.88 0.37
CA ASP A 5 -15.05 10.18 1.39
C ASP A 5 -16.09 9.24 0.76
N PHE A 6 -16.15 8.00 1.26
CA PHE A 6 -17.14 7.01 0.84
C PHE A 6 -17.40 6.00 1.98
N SER A 7 -18.30 5.04 1.75
CA SER A 7 -18.56 3.95 2.70
C SER A 7 -18.51 2.60 2.04
N LEU A 8 -17.97 1.59 2.74
CA LEU A 8 -18.01 0.19 2.33
C LEU A 8 -18.54 -0.66 3.49
N ALA A 9 -19.58 -1.47 3.25
CA ALA A 9 -20.21 -2.29 4.31
C ALA A 9 -20.55 -1.50 5.59
N GLY A 10 -20.88 -0.21 5.46
CA GLY A 10 -21.16 0.70 6.57
C GLY A 10 -19.94 1.35 7.25
N ALA A 11 -18.71 0.95 6.90
CA ALA A 11 -17.49 1.59 7.39
C ALA A 11 -17.22 2.89 6.61
N PRO A 12 -17.04 4.05 7.27
CA PRO A 12 -16.64 5.30 6.62
C PRO A 12 -15.15 5.27 6.29
N LEU A 13 -14.82 5.54 5.03
CA LEU A 13 -13.48 5.44 4.47
C LEU A 13 -13.13 6.72 3.69
N VAL A 14 -11.83 7.02 3.64
CA VAL A 14 -11.27 8.17 2.92
C VAL A 14 -10.18 7.68 1.97
N ALA A 15 -10.40 7.82 0.67
CA ALA A 15 -9.36 7.58 -0.34
C ALA A 15 -8.47 8.82 -0.48
N LEU A 16 -7.18 8.69 -0.17
CA LEU A 16 -6.21 9.78 -0.22
C LEU A 16 -5.60 9.90 -1.62
N GLY A 17 -5.19 11.13 -1.99
CA GLY A 17 -4.57 11.41 -3.29
C GLY A 17 -3.22 10.70 -3.52
N SER A 18 -2.60 10.20 -2.44
CA SER A 18 -1.38 9.38 -2.46
C SER A 18 -1.62 7.96 -2.99
N GLY A 19 -2.87 7.47 -2.95
CA GLY A 19 -3.22 6.06 -3.16
C GLY A 19 -3.49 5.27 -1.87
N ALA A 20 -3.33 5.89 -0.70
CA ALA A 20 -3.65 5.27 0.59
C ALA A 20 -5.15 5.36 0.92
N LEU A 21 -5.65 4.38 1.68
CA LEU A 21 -7.01 4.33 2.19
C LEU A 21 -6.99 4.51 3.70
N TYR A 22 -7.65 5.55 4.18
CA TYR A 22 -7.75 5.83 5.60
C TYR A 22 -9.13 5.44 6.15
N TRP A 23 -9.14 4.73 7.28
CA TRP A 23 -10.33 4.41 8.05
C TRP A 23 -10.27 5.14 9.40
N PRO A 24 -10.93 6.30 9.53
CA PRO A 24 -10.79 7.16 10.72
C PRO A 24 -11.26 6.50 12.02
N ALA A 25 -12.34 5.72 11.96
CA ALA A 25 -12.91 5.10 13.15
C ALA A 25 -11.94 4.10 13.83
N GLU A 26 -11.07 3.47 13.05
CA GLU A 26 -10.05 2.52 13.53
C GLU A 26 -8.66 3.16 13.63
N GLY A 27 -8.50 4.45 13.27
CA GLY A 27 -7.20 5.08 13.15
C GLY A 27 -6.24 4.30 12.26
N LEU A 28 -6.75 3.77 11.14
CA LEU A 28 -6.07 2.79 10.29
C LEU A 28 -5.75 3.36 8.92
N LEU A 29 -4.49 3.23 8.50
CA LEU A 29 -4.03 3.55 7.15
C LEU A 29 -3.69 2.26 6.40
N CYS A 30 -4.33 2.02 5.27
CA CYS A 30 -4.08 0.89 4.38
C CYS A 30 -3.40 1.38 3.10
N ILE A 31 -2.30 0.74 2.75
CA ILE A 31 -1.55 0.99 1.51
C ILE A 31 -1.36 -0.34 0.78
N SER A 32 -1.08 -0.32 -0.52
CA SER A 32 -0.94 -1.54 -1.33
C SER A 32 0.29 -1.47 -2.22
N ASP A 33 0.91 -2.61 -2.51
CA ASP A 33 1.89 -2.77 -3.59
C ASP A 33 3.05 -1.73 -3.55
N LEU A 34 3.69 -1.54 -2.39
CA LEU A 34 4.76 -0.54 -2.23
C LEU A 34 5.97 -0.80 -3.15
N HIS A 35 6.25 -2.08 -3.46
CA HIS A 35 7.39 -2.50 -4.27
C HIS A 35 8.74 -1.90 -3.86
N LEU A 36 9.00 -1.83 -2.55
CA LEU A 36 10.27 -1.31 -2.04
C LEU A 36 11.46 -2.09 -2.63
N GLY A 37 12.49 -1.36 -3.06
CA GLY A 37 13.70 -1.94 -3.64
C GLY A 37 13.61 -2.28 -5.14
N LYS A 38 12.57 -1.85 -5.85
CA LYS A 38 12.42 -2.03 -7.31
C LYS A 38 13.61 -1.52 -8.12
N ALA A 39 14.16 -0.35 -7.77
CA ALA A 39 15.33 0.20 -8.42
C ALA A 39 16.57 -0.68 -8.22
N GLU A 40 16.78 -1.18 -7.01
CA GLU A 40 17.88 -2.09 -6.67
C GLU A 40 17.75 -3.40 -7.46
N ARG A 41 16.56 -4.01 -7.51
CA ARG A 41 16.36 -5.23 -8.28
C ARG A 41 16.68 -5.03 -9.76
N ARG A 42 16.23 -3.93 -10.37
CA ARG A 42 16.53 -3.66 -11.79
C ARG A 42 18.02 -3.46 -12.04
N ALA A 43 18.72 -2.81 -11.11
CA ALA A 43 20.18 -2.69 -11.15
C ALA A 43 20.85 -4.07 -11.05
N ARG A 44 20.45 -4.91 -10.09
CA ARG A 44 20.94 -6.28 -9.91
C ARG A 44 20.72 -7.16 -11.15
N LEU A 45 19.54 -7.05 -11.79
CA LEU A 45 19.18 -7.82 -12.98
C LEU A 45 19.69 -7.20 -14.29
N GLY A 46 20.34 -6.03 -14.27
CA GLY A 46 20.83 -5.34 -15.46
C GLY A 46 19.74 -4.89 -16.44
N THR A 47 18.48 -4.80 -15.99
CA THR A 47 17.31 -4.51 -16.86
C THR A 47 17.00 -3.01 -17.00
N GLY A 48 17.99 -2.16 -16.74
CA GLY A 48 17.92 -0.70 -16.85
C GLY A 48 17.98 0.02 -15.50
N HIS A 49 18.35 1.30 -15.55
CA HIS A 49 18.49 2.14 -14.36
C HIS A 49 17.18 2.86 -14.08
N LEU A 50 16.61 2.63 -12.89
CA LEU A 50 15.63 3.54 -12.31
C LEU A 50 16.36 4.62 -11.50
N PRO A 51 15.74 5.79 -11.29
CA PRO A 51 16.21 6.72 -10.27
C PRO A 51 16.38 5.97 -8.93
N PRO A 52 17.50 6.17 -8.22
CA PRO A 52 17.78 5.43 -6.98
C PRO A 52 16.89 5.85 -5.80
N TYR A 53 16.01 6.83 -6.00
CA TYR A 53 15.22 7.48 -4.95
C TYR A 53 13.78 6.95 -4.86
N GLU A 54 13.41 5.95 -5.65
CA GLU A 54 12.03 5.44 -5.71
C GLU A 54 11.52 4.90 -4.35
N THR A 55 12.34 4.15 -3.62
CA THR A 55 12.04 3.75 -2.23
C THR A 55 11.82 4.97 -1.33
N GLN A 56 12.65 6.02 -1.46
CA GLN A 56 12.55 7.22 -0.63
C GLN A 56 11.30 8.04 -0.94
N ASP A 57 10.92 8.18 -2.21
CA ASP A 57 9.69 8.84 -2.62
C ASP A 57 8.45 8.11 -2.07
N THR A 58 8.49 6.77 -2.04
CA THR A 58 7.41 5.95 -1.46
C THR A 58 7.34 6.11 0.06
N LEU A 59 8.46 6.08 0.76
CA LEU A 59 8.50 6.30 2.22
C LEU A 59 8.08 7.73 2.61
N THR A 60 8.46 8.74 1.82
CA THR A 60 8.06 10.13 2.03
C THR A 60 6.54 10.30 1.94
N ARG A 61 5.91 9.74 0.91
CA ARG A 61 4.45 9.78 0.76
C ARG A 61 3.73 9.08 1.92
N LEU A 62 4.26 7.95 2.36
CA LEU A 62 3.71 7.21 3.50
C LEU A 62 3.84 8.01 4.81
N GLU A 63 4.98 8.67 5.03
CA GLU A 63 5.20 9.55 6.17
C GLU A 63 4.24 10.74 6.16
N ASP A 64 4.05 11.39 5.00
CA ASP A 64 3.09 12.49 4.84
C ASP A 64 1.66 12.06 5.18
N ASP A 65 1.23 10.88 4.70
CA ASP A 65 -0.09 10.33 5.02
C ASP A 65 -0.23 9.99 6.52
N LEU A 66 0.83 9.46 7.15
CA LEU A 66 0.85 9.17 8.58
C LEU A 66 0.77 10.44 9.43
N HIS A 67 1.46 11.51 9.03
CA HIS A 67 1.35 12.81 9.68
C HIS A 67 -0.02 13.44 9.47
N LEU A 68 -0.61 13.31 8.28
CA LEU A 68 -1.92 13.87 7.96
C LEU A 68 -3.06 13.17 8.71
N THR A 69 -2.95 11.85 8.90
CA THR A 69 -4.03 11.01 9.46
C THR A 69 -3.84 10.70 10.93
N GLU A 70 -2.61 10.81 11.46
CA GLU A 70 -2.24 10.34 12.79
C GLU A 70 -2.59 8.87 13.03
N ALA A 71 -2.63 8.06 11.96
CA ALA A 71 -3.01 6.66 12.05
C ALA A 71 -2.10 5.89 13.03
N THR A 72 -2.73 5.06 13.86
CA THR A 72 -2.08 4.22 14.87
C THR A 72 -1.90 2.78 14.38
N THR A 73 -2.62 2.40 13.34
CA THR A 73 -2.49 1.10 12.66
C THR A 73 -2.18 1.30 11.18
N VAL A 74 -1.20 0.55 10.67
CA VAL A 74 -0.83 0.53 9.26
C VAL A 74 -0.97 -0.89 8.72
N ILE A 75 -1.65 -1.02 7.59
CA ILE A 75 -1.74 -2.27 6.82
C ILE A 75 -1.03 -2.08 5.49
N CYS A 76 -0.02 -2.90 5.23
CA CYS A 76 0.61 -3.03 3.93
C CYS A 76 0.03 -4.23 3.20
N LEU A 77 -0.73 -3.98 2.13
CA LEU A 77 -1.64 -4.94 1.48
C LEU A 77 -0.95 -5.77 0.39
N GLY A 78 0.11 -6.49 0.75
CA GLY A 78 0.88 -7.34 -0.15
C GLY A 78 1.78 -6.59 -1.13
N ASP A 79 2.73 -7.35 -1.68
CA ASP A 79 3.77 -6.91 -2.61
C ASP A 79 4.50 -5.67 -2.10
N SER A 80 4.81 -5.67 -0.80
CA SER A 80 5.52 -4.56 -0.14
C SER A 80 6.96 -4.45 -0.62
N PHE A 81 7.57 -5.55 -1.07
CA PHE A 81 8.92 -5.62 -1.62
C PHE A 81 8.88 -6.16 -3.05
N ASP A 82 9.79 -5.71 -3.93
CA ASP A 82 9.79 -6.17 -5.33
C ASP A 82 10.24 -7.64 -5.46
N ASP A 83 11.20 -8.08 -4.64
CA ASP A 83 11.53 -9.48 -4.41
C ASP A 83 12.29 -9.70 -3.08
N ARG A 84 12.59 -10.96 -2.75
CA ARG A 84 13.35 -11.34 -1.55
C ARG A 84 14.71 -10.67 -1.45
N ALA A 85 15.44 -10.60 -2.56
CA ALA A 85 16.77 -10.03 -2.55
C ALA A 85 16.71 -8.51 -2.37
N ALA A 86 15.69 -7.84 -2.92
CA ALA A 86 15.42 -6.43 -2.73
C ALA A 86 15.08 -6.11 -1.26
N ALA A 87 14.29 -6.95 -0.59
CA ALA A 87 14.01 -6.79 0.84
C ALA A 87 15.29 -6.86 1.70
N GLN A 88 16.21 -7.78 1.35
CA GLN A 88 17.50 -7.92 2.05
C GLN A 88 18.48 -6.79 1.69
N ALA A 89 18.41 -6.28 0.46
CA ALA A 89 19.28 -5.25 -0.08
C ALA A 89 18.80 -3.82 0.21
N LEU A 90 17.68 -3.64 0.92
CA LEU A 90 17.28 -2.34 1.44
C LEU A 90 18.44 -1.72 2.20
N ARG A 91 18.68 -0.43 1.94
CA ARG A 91 19.75 0.30 2.61
C ARG A 91 19.40 0.44 4.10
N GLU A 92 20.42 0.46 4.95
CA GLU A 92 20.23 0.60 6.39
C GLU A 92 19.43 1.88 6.74
N GLU A 93 19.64 2.97 6.00
CA GLU A 93 18.85 4.20 6.13
C GLU A 93 17.35 3.97 5.90
N GLU A 94 16.98 3.15 4.92
CA GLU A 94 15.59 2.84 4.58
C GLU A 94 14.95 1.93 5.63
N LYS A 95 15.71 0.95 6.15
CA LYS A 95 15.27 0.09 7.25
C LYS A 95 15.03 0.90 8.53
N LEU A 96 15.95 1.81 8.87
CA LEU A 96 15.81 2.71 10.01
C LEU A 96 14.61 3.66 9.85
N TRP A 97 14.35 4.15 8.64
CA TRP A 97 13.18 4.97 8.35
C TRP A 97 11.88 4.18 8.55
N ILE A 98 11.78 2.97 8.02
CA ILE A 98 10.63 2.08 8.25
C ILE A 98 10.44 1.83 9.75
N ALA A 99 11.52 1.53 10.48
CA ALA A 99 11.45 1.33 11.93
C ALA A 99 10.96 2.58 12.68
N ALA A 100 11.35 3.78 12.24
CA ALA A 100 10.87 5.04 12.80
C ALA A 100 9.37 5.25 12.52
N LEU A 101 8.90 4.94 11.30
CA LEU A 101 7.47 4.99 10.97
C LEU A 101 6.64 3.99 11.79
N GLN A 102 7.20 2.81 12.05
CA GLN A 102 6.59 1.76 12.88
C GLN A 102 6.52 2.10 14.37
N ALA A 103 7.41 2.96 14.87
CA ALA A 103 7.50 3.26 16.28
C ALA A 103 6.15 3.77 16.84
N GLY A 104 5.63 3.09 17.87
CA GLY A 104 4.36 3.43 18.50
C GLY A 104 3.11 3.06 17.70
N ARG A 105 3.25 2.36 16.56
CA ARG A 105 2.13 1.95 15.70
C ARG A 105 2.02 0.45 15.58
N ARG A 106 0.79 -0.04 15.43
CA ARG A 106 0.55 -1.42 14.99
C ARG A 106 0.85 -1.49 13.50
N TRP A 107 1.77 -2.37 13.12
CA TRP A 107 2.14 -2.56 11.72
C TRP A 107 1.83 -3.98 11.26
N VAL A 108 1.07 -4.09 10.17
CA VAL A 108 0.64 -5.38 9.60
C VAL A 108 1.09 -5.48 8.16
N TRP A 109 1.83 -6.54 7.86
CA TRP A 109 2.21 -6.94 6.52
C TRP A 109 1.26 -8.05 6.06
N ILE A 110 0.36 -7.75 5.14
CA ILE A 110 -0.40 -8.79 4.44
C ILE A 110 0.50 -9.39 3.37
N GLU A 111 0.64 -10.70 3.32
CA GLU A 111 1.51 -11.36 2.34
C GLU A 111 0.96 -11.25 0.91
N GLY A 112 1.77 -10.72 0.01
CA GLY A 112 1.57 -10.75 -1.44
C GLY A 112 2.24 -11.93 -2.13
N ASN A 113 2.13 -11.99 -3.46
CA ASN A 113 2.73 -13.08 -4.25
C ASN A 113 4.25 -12.96 -4.36
N HIS A 114 4.73 -11.72 -4.29
CA HIS A 114 6.15 -11.38 -4.39
C HIS A 114 6.83 -11.22 -3.03
N ASP A 115 6.04 -11.19 -1.94
CA ASP A 115 6.58 -11.03 -0.61
C ASP A 115 7.37 -12.27 -0.18
N PRO A 116 8.59 -12.09 0.32
CA PRO A 116 9.55 -13.18 0.52
C PRO A 116 9.28 -14.10 1.72
N GLY A 117 8.05 -14.11 2.25
CA GLY A 117 7.76 -14.56 3.62
C GLY A 117 8.11 -13.47 4.64
N PRO A 118 8.22 -13.82 5.93
CA PRO A 118 8.51 -12.85 6.98
C PRO A 118 9.79 -12.09 6.66
N VAL A 119 9.71 -10.77 6.53
CA VAL A 119 10.88 -9.92 6.42
C VAL A 119 11.41 -9.62 7.81
N GLU A 120 12.72 -9.38 7.94
CA GLU A 120 13.32 -8.92 9.20
C GLU A 120 13.02 -7.43 9.46
N LEU A 121 11.77 -7.03 9.23
CA LEU A 121 11.23 -5.73 9.57
C LEU A 121 10.15 -5.97 10.63
N GLY A 122 10.07 -5.07 11.61
CA GLY A 122 9.07 -5.18 12.68
C GLY A 122 7.64 -5.25 12.14
N GLY A 123 6.70 -5.64 13.00
CA GLY A 123 5.29 -5.80 12.62
C GLY A 123 4.84 -7.25 12.57
N THR A 124 3.58 -7.45 12.18
CA THR A 124 2.94 -8.77 12.13
C THR A 124 2.69 -9.17 10.68
N HIS A 125 3.15 -10.36 10.30
CA HIS A 125 2.87 -10.96 8.99
C HIS A 125 1.60 -11.79 9.05
N LEU A 126 0.66 -11.56 8.13
CA LEU A 126 -0.61 -12.27 8.02
C LEU A 126 -0.95 -12.56 6.56
N ALA A 127 -1.65 -13.66 6.27
CA ALA A 127 -2.16 -13.91 4.92
C ALA A 127 -3.38 -13.02 4.57
N GLU A 128 -4.19 -12.69 5.57
CA GLU A 128 -5.31 -11.75 5.51
C GLU A 128 -5.60 -11.23 6.91
N LEU A 129 -6.24 -10.07 7.02
CA LEU A 129 -6.69 -9.50 8.29
C LEU A 129 -8.19 -9.20 8.24
N PRO A 130 -9.02 -10.04 8.88
CA PRO A 130 -10.40 -9.71 9.16
C PRO A 130 -10.47 -8.63 10.25
N LEU A 131 -11.12 -7.50 9.94
CA LEU A 131 -11.43 -6.43 10.88
C LEU A 131 -12.86 -5.94 10.60
N PRO A 132 -13.87 -6.64 11.14
CA PRO A 132 -15.26 -6.41 10.78
C PRO A 132 -15.67 -4.94 10.90
N PRO A 133 -16.44 -4.39 9.93
CA PRO A 133 -17.09 -5.11 8.83
C PRO A 133 -16.19 -5.39 7.62
N LEU A 134 -14.90 -5.02 7.67
CA LEU A 134 -13.98 -5.14 6.54
C LEU A 134 -13.05 -6.36 6.64
N THR A 135 -12.47 -6.76 5.52
CA THR A 135 -11.37 -7.71 5.46
C THR A 135 -10.31 -7.26 4.48
N PHE A 136 -9.07 -7.28 4.92
CA PHE A 136 -7.88 -6.88 4.16
C PHE A 136 -7.16 -8.12 3.64
N ARG A 137 -6.92 -8.18 2.32
CA ARG A 137 -6.22 -9.28 1.66
C ARG A 137 -5.47 -8.76 0.43
N HIS A 138 -4.41 -9.42 -0.01
CA HIS A 138 -3.71 -8.98 -1.23
C HIS A 138 -4.54 -9.22 -2.50
N ILE A 139 -5.13 -10.42 -2.66
CA ILE A 139 -5.91 -10.79 -3.85
C ILE A 139 -7.40 -10.89 -3.53
N ALA A 140 -8.22 -10.24 -4.34
CA ALA A 140 -9.67 -10.24 -4.23
C ALA A 140 -10.28 -11.64 -4.33
N ARG A 141 -11.30 -11.94 -3.51
CA ARG A 141 -12.04 -13.21 -3.58
C ARG A 141 -13.47 -13.01 -4.13
N PRO A 142 -13.96 -13.87 -5.03
CA PRO A 142 -15.34 -13.81 -5.51
C PRO A 142 -16.35 -13.99 -4.38
N GLY A 143 -17.48 -13.29 -4.46
CA GLY A 143 -18.61 -13.44 -3.54
C GLY A 143 -18.38 -12.93 -2.11
N GLN A 144 -17.30 -12.19 -1.86
CA GLN A 144 -17.06 -11.50 -0.60
C GLN A 144 -17.60 -10.07 -0.64
N SER A 145 -17.98 -9.55 0.53
CA SER A 145 -18.42 -8.16 0.77
C SER A 145 -17.57 -7.56 1.90
N GLY A 146 -17.37 -6.24 1.90
CA GLY A 146 -16.49 -5.55 2.84
C GLY A 146 -15.00 -5.81 2.56
N GLU A 147 -14.63 -6.06 1.31
CA GLU A 147 -13.25 -6.46 0.97
C GLU A 147 -12.39 -5.26 0.56
N ILE A 148 -11.18 -5.17 1.10
CA ILE A 148 -10.12 -4.28 0.63
C ILE A 148 -8.99 -5.14 0.05
N SER A 149 -8.66 -4.93 -1.23
CA SER A 149 -7.67 -5.74 -1.96
C SER A 149 -6.73 -4.92 -2.83
N GLY A 150 -5.57 -5.50 -3.16
CA GLY A 150 -4.49 -4.87 -3.94
C GLY A 150 -4.25 -5.56 -5.28
N HIS A 151 -2.98 -5.76 -5.65
CA HIS A 151 -2.50 -6.66 -6.71
C HIS A 151 -2.78 -6.23 -8.17
N TYR A 152 -3.96 -5.71 -8.48
CA TYR A 152 -4.39 -5.50 -9.88
C TYR A 152 -3.88 -4.20 -10.52
N HIS A 153 -3.27 -3.31 -9.73
CA HIS A 153 -2.72 -2.01 -10.12
C HIS A 153 -3.67 -1.20 -11.02
N PRO A 154 -4.91 -0.95 -10.57
CA PRO A 154 -5.93 -0.25 -11.35
C PRO A 154 -5.46 1.14 -11.79
N LYS A 155 -5.70 1.46 -13.06
CA LYS A 155 -5.38 2.74 -13.67
C LYS A 155 -6.56 3.23 -14.49
N THR A 156 -6.80 4.53 -14.45
CA THR A 156 -7.79 5.19 -15.30
C THR A 156 -7.12 6.16 -16.26
N THR A 157 -7.67 6.27 -17.46
CA THR A 157 -7.19 7.22 -18.48
C THR A 157 -8.24 8.28 -18.72
N LEU A 158 -7.92 9.52 -18.33
CA LEU A 158 -8.74 10.69 -18.60
C LEU A 158 -8.28 11.36 -19.90
N ARG A 159 -9.20 11.50 -20.86
CA ARG A 159 -8.93 12.19 -22.13
C ARG A 159 -9.31 13.65 -21.98
N THR A 160 -8.31 14.54 -21.97
CA THR A 160 -8.53 16.00 -21.96
C THR A 160 -8.32 16.57 -23.35
N ARG A 161 -8.69 17.84 -23.57
CA ARG A 161 -8.42 18.56 -24.84
C ARG A 161 -6.91 18.74 -25.02
N GLY A 162 -6.24 17.75 -25.60
CA GLY A 162 -4.84 17.80 -26.00
C GLY A 162 -3.95 16.66 -25.50
N ARG A 163 -4.38 15.87 -24.49
CA ARG A 163 -3.63 14.68 -24.05
C ARG A 163 -4.52 13.67 -23.32
N ALA A 164 -4.11 12.40 -23.38
CA ALA A 164 -4.60 11.37 -22.47
C ALA A 164 -3.69 11.33 -21.23
N ILE A 165 -4.29 11.33 -20.04
CA ILE A 165 -3.58 11.25 -18.76
C ILE A 165 -3.98 9.95 -18.08
N THR A 166 -3.03 9.03 -17.92
CA THR A 166 -3.23 7.79 -17.15
C THR A 166 -2.70 7.96 -15.75
N ARG A 167 -3.50 7.62 -14.73
CA ARG A 167 -3.13 7.66 -13.32
C ARG A 167 -3.63 6.40 -12.58
N PRO A 168 -2.96 5.98 -11.50
CA PRO A 168 -3.53 5.02 -10.56
C PRO A 168 -4.90 5.50 -10.07
N ALA A 169 -5.80 4.56 -9.81
CA ALA A 169 -7.15 4.88 -9.38
C ALA A 169 -7.72 3.78 -8.48
N PHE A 170 -8.43 4.17 -7.42
CA PHE A 170 -9.25 3.24 -6.67
C PHE A 170 -10.38 2.71 -7.55
N LEU A 171 -10.69 1.41 -7.44
CA LEU A 171 -11.94 0.85 -7.92
C LEU A 171 -12.81 0.58 -6.70
N ILE A 172 -13.95 1.26 -6.62
CA ILE A 172 -14.86 1.18 -5.48
C ILE A 172 -16.20 0.71 -6.02
N ASP A 173 -16.71 -0.39 -5.47
CA ASP A 173 -18.07 -0.85 -5.69
C ASP A 173 -18.80 -1.06 -4.34
N ALA A 174 -19.96 -1.73 -4.37
CA ALA A 174 -20.76 -1.97 -3.17
C ALA A 174 -20.16 -3.03 -2.23
N ASP A 175 -19.34 -3.94 -2.76
CA ASP A 175 -18.81 -5.12 -2.07
C ASP A 175 -17.32 -4.99 -1.73
N ARG A 176 -16.56 -4.23 -2.51
CA ARG A 176 -15.10 -4.13 -2.36
C ARG A 176 -14.47 -2.83 -2.82
N VAL A 177 -13.24 -2.64 -2.38
CA VAL A 177 -12.28 -1.65 -2.89
C VAL A 177 -11.05 -2.37 -3.41
N ILE A 178 -10.63 -2.02 -4.63
CA ILE A 178 -9.32 -2.37 -5.17
C ILE A 178 -8.43 -1.14 -5.08
N MET A 179 -7.35 -1.28 -4.34
CA MET A 179 -6.34 -0.26 -4.05
C MET A 179 -5.46 -0.01 -5.28
N PRO A 180 -5.06 1.25 -5.55
CA PRO A 180 -3.98 1.54 -6.48
C PRO A 180 -2.62 1.13 -5.88
N ALA A 181 -1.62 0.99 -6.76
CA ALA A 181 -0.20 0.89 -6.42
C ALA A 181 0.50 2.26 -6.58
#